data_AF-A0A8I2G2I0-F1
#
_entry.id   AF-A0A8I2G2I0-F1
#
_cell.length_a   1.000
_cell.length_b   1.000
_cell.length_c   1.000
_cell.angle_alpha   90.00
_cell.angle_beta   90.00
_cell.angle_gamma   90.00
#
_symmetry.space_group_name_H-M   'P 1'
#
loop_
_entity.id
_entity.type
_entity.pdbx_description
1 polymer ?
#
loop_
_entity_poly.entity_id
_entity_poly.type
_entity_poly.pdbx_seq_one_letter_code
_entity_poly.pdbx_strand_id
1 'polypeptide(L)'
;MQVRRPSVAGSFYPGNKSVLERELEEYIEFADTKKKVIGLISPHAGYVYSAGCAGKGFGQVDVPGTVIILGVNHRGFGHPYAVDGNDAWSTPLGDAEIDTNLREKLVADSKIFAVDSTAGSSEHSLEVQVPFIQYINPDAKILPITISSHDANELIEGGKEIARLIKENAPGALIVASSDMSHYIDAETAKVQDNKAIEKILSLDPGGLFNIVAKERISMCGVCPTTMMLSAALDLGAQKAEIIDYTNSGEVSGDYHQVVAYLSMAVY
;
A
#
# COMPACT_ATOMS: atom_id res chain seq x y z
N MET A 1 22.22 3.88 13.71
CA MET A 1 21.31 3.69 12.58
C MET A 1 20.95 2.21 12.49
N GLN A 2 19.70 1.85 12.78
CA GLN A 2 19.16 0.51 12.54
C GLN A 2 18.53 0.48 11.15
N VAL A 3 18.89 -0.50 10.32
CA VAL A 3 18.43 -0.60 8.93
C VAL A 3 17.80 -1.97 8.72
N ARG A 4 16.54 -2.00 8.26
CA ARG A 4 15.87 -3.24 7.84
C ARG A 4 16.45 -3.68 6.51
N ARG A 5 16.97 -4.92 6.45
CA ARG A 5 17.43 -5.52 5.19
C ARG A 5 16.24 -5.93 4.32
N PRO A 6 16.37 -5.95 2.99
CA PRO A 6 15.28 -6.40 2.12
C PRO A 6 15.05 -7.89 2.37
N SER A 7 13.78 -8.27 2.54
CA SER A 7 13.37 -9.66 2.78
C SER A 7 13.06 -10.39 1.47
N VAL A 8 12.70 -9.66 0.41
CA VAL A 8 12.21 -10.25 -0.85
C VAL A 8 12.92 -9.73 -2.11
N ALA A 9 14.01 -8.97 -1.95
CA ALA A 9 14.92 -8.68 -3.06
C ALA A 9 15.52 -9.98 -3.63
N GLY A 10 15.41 -10.16 -4.94
CA GLY A 10 15.79 -11.37 -5.66
C GLY A 10 14.69 -12.43 -5.78
N SER A 11 13.52 -12.22 -5.17
CA SER A 11 12.36 -13.12 -5.29
C SER A 11 11.08 -12.42 -5.75
N PHE A 12 10.72 -11.30 -5.13
CA PHE A 12 9.54 -10.50 -5.55
C PHE A 12 9.92 -9.39 -6.53
N TYR A 13 11.13 -8.86 -6.44
CA TYR A 13 11.68 -7.88 -7.37
C TYR A 13 13.19 -8.10 -7.53
N PRO A 14 13.85 -7.58 -8.58
CA PRO A 14 15.27 -7.84 -8.80
C PRO A 14 16.17 -7.40 -7.66
N GLY A 15 17.08 -8.26 -7.22
CA GLY A 15 18.07 -7.93 -6.20
C GLY A 15 19.26 -7.10 -6.70
N ASN A 16 19.36 -6.88 -8.01
CA ASN A 16 20.40 -6.08 -8.65
C ASN A 16 19.86 -4.69 -9.01
N LYS A 17 20.59 -3.64 -8.64
CA LYS A 17 20.22 -2.24 -8.87
C LYS A 17 19.83 -1.95 -10.32
N SER A 18 20.72 -2.21 -11.27
CA SER A 18 20.51 -1.84 -12.68
C SER A 18 19.38 -2.65 -13.34
N VAL A 19 19.13 -3.87 -12.87
CA VAL A 19 17.99 -4.67 -13.34
C VAL A 19 16.69 -4.09 -12.79
N LEU A 20 16.66 -3.74 -11.50
CA LEU A 20 15.50 -3.13 -10.84
C LEU A 20 15.15 -1.77 -11.45
N GLU A 21 16.14 -0.91 -11.70
CA GLU A 21 15.92 0.40 -12.35
C GLU A 21 15.26 0.24 -13.72
N ARG A 22 15.73 -0.72 -14.54
CA ARG A 22 15.15 -0.99 -15.86
C ARG A 22 13.73 -1.54 -15.79
N GLU A 23 13.45 -2.46 -14.86
CA GLU A 23 12.08 -2.96 -14.69
C GLU A 23 11.13 -1.84 -14.22
N LEU A 24 11.58 -0.97 -13.31
CA LEU A 24 10.78 0.19 -12.90
C LEU A 24 10.55 1.16 -14.05
N GLU A 25 11.55 1.41 -14.90
CA GLU A 25 11.40 2.21 -16.12
C GLU A 25 10.37 1.61 -17.10
N GLU A 26 10.34 0.28 -17.22
CA GLU A 26 9.39 -0.42 -18.08
C GLU A 26 7.95 -0.39 -17.52
N TYR A 27 7.79 -0.58 -16.22
CA TYR A 27 6.47 -0.68 -15.60
C TYR A 27 5.83 0.68 -15.25
N ILE A 28 6.63 1.73 -15.04
CA ILE A 28 6.09 3.05 -14.65
C ILE A 28 5.70 3.83 -15.91
N GLU A 29 4.40 3.86 -16.18
CA GLU A 29 3.81 4.70 -17.22
C GLU A 29 3.59 6.12 -16.69
N PHE A 30 4.57 7.01 -16.89
CA PHE A 30 4.46 8.40 -16.45
C PHE A 30 3.38 9.16 -17.22
N ALA A 31 2.43 9.75 -16.48
CA ALA A 31 1.46 10.68 -17.05
C ALA A 31 2.13 12.02 -17.41
N ASP A 32 1.65 12.67 -18.48
CA ASP A 32 2.10 14.01 -18.89
C ASP A 32 1.97 15.04 -17.76
N THR A 33 0.95 14.88 -16.91
CA THR A 33 0.74 15.69 -15.72
C THR A 33 0.44 14.78 -14.54
N LYS A 34 1.41 14.70 -13.62
CA LYS A 34 1.27 14.01 -12.35
C LYS A 34 0.23 14.72 -11.48
N LYS A 35 -0.57 13.94 -10.75
CA LYS A 35 -1.64 14.42 -9.90
C LYS A 35 -1.22 14.29 -8.44
N LYS A 36 -1.62 15.28 -7.63
CA LYS A 36 -1.60 15.13 -6.17
C LYS A 36 -2.80 14.30 -5.77
N VAL A 37 -2.55 13.23 -5.03
CA VAL A 37 -3.57 12.31 -4.52
C VAL A 37 -3.36 12.14 -3.03
N ILE A 38 -4.44 11.90 -2.29
CA ILE A 38 -4.38 11.63 -0.86
C ILE A 38 -3.99 10.17 -0.62
N GLY A 39 -4.57 9.26 -1.40
CA GLY A 39 -4.37 7.82 -1.28
C GLY A 39 -4.06 7.14 -2.61
N LEU A 40 -3.24 6.10 -2.56
CA LEU A 40 -3.00 5.18 -3.67
C LEU A 40 -3.16 3.74 -3.17
N ILE A 41 -4.04 2.98 -3.81
CA ILE A 41 -4.10 1.53 -3.66
C ILE A 41 -3.17 0.92 -4.70
N SER A 42 -2.28 0.02 -4.28
CA SER A 42 -1.26 -0.58 -5.13
C SER A 42 -1.04 -2.06 -4.78
N PRO A 43 -0.94 -2.96 -5.77
CA PRO A 43 -0.74 -4.40 -5.56
C PRO A 43 0.66 -4.72 -5.05
N HIS A 44 0.83 -5.91 -4.46
CA HIS A 44 2.07 -6.33 -3.81
C HIS A 44 2.54 -7.76 -4.12
N ALA A 45 1.99 -8.41 -5.14
CA ALA A 45 2.60 -9.62 -5.69
C ALA A 45 4.01 -9.36 -6.27
N GLY A 46 4.70 -10.42 -6.72
CA GLY A 46 5.99 -10.28 -7.41
C GLY A 46 5.86 -9.45 -8.70
N TYR A 47 6.89 -8.67 -9.00
CA TYR A 47 6.88 -7.64 -10.04
C TYR A 47 6.50 -8.17 -11.41
N VAL A 48 6.95 -9.37 -11.75
CA VAL A 48 6.57 -10.07 -12.99
C VAL A 48 5.05 -10.11 -13.20
N TYR A 49 4.25 -10.15 -12.14
CA TYR A 49 2.79 -10.20 -12.21
C TYR A 49 2.11 -8.84 -11.99
N SER A 50 2.50 -8.09 -10.96
CA SER A 50 1.73 -6.94 -10.47
C SER A 50 2.36 -5.58 -10.78
N ALA A 51 3.64 -5.53 -11.14
CA ALA A 51 4.37 -4.26 -11.25
C ALA A 51 3.82 -3.35 -12.36
N GLY A 52 3.30 -3.90 -13.46
CA GLY A 52 2.64 -3.09 -14.50
C GLY A 52 1.41 -2.36 -13.97
N CYS A 53 0.61 -3.01 -13.11
CA CYS A 53 -0.55 -2.37 -12.47
C CYS A 53 -0.12 -1.32 -11.42
N ALA A 54 0.84 -1.67 -10.56
CA ALA A 54 1.41 -0.72 -9.58
C ALA A 54 2.05 0.49 -10.26
N GLY A 55 2.83 0.27 -11.30
CA GLY A 55 3.60 1.27 -12.04
C GLY A 55 2.72 2.27 -12.77
N LYS A 56 1.58 1.86 -13.36
CA LYS A 56 0.55 2.79 -13.86
C LYS A 56 -0.01 3.67 -12.75
N GLY A 57 -0.23 3.10 -11.57
CA GLY A 57 -0.66 3.84 -10.37
C GLY A 57 0.33 4.93 -9.98
N PHE A 58 1.54 4.51 -9.66
CA PHE A 58 2.63 5.38 -9.25
C PHE A 58 3.01 6.40 -10.33
N GLY A 59 2.96 6.04 -11.61
CA GLY A 59 3.26 6.91 -12.74
C GLY A 59 2.30 8.11 -12.89
N GLN A 60 1.10 8.03 -12.30
CA GLN A 60 0.14 9.15 -12.27
C GLN A 60 0.32 10.08 -11.06
N VAL A 61 1.10 9.69 -10.04
CA VAL A 61 1.15 10.39 -8.76
C VAL A 61 2.37 11.30 -8.65
N ASP A 62 2.14 12.53 -8.16
CA ASP A 62 3.19 13.43 -7.69
C ASP A 62 3.65 12.97 -6.29
N VAL A 63 4.57 12.00 -6.25
CA VAL A 63 5.02 11.36 -4.99
C VAL A 63 5.71 12.41 -4.08
N PRO A 64 5.12 12.75 -2.93
CA PRO A 64 5.62 13.80 -2.05
C PRO A 64 6.83 13.34 -1.23
N GLY A 65 7.42 14.26 -0.45
CA GLY A 65 8.56 13.96 0.42
C GLY A 65 8.26 13.03 1.61
N THR A 66 6.99 12.73 1.88
CA THR A 66 6.56 11.82 2.96
C THR A 66 5.51 10.86 2.43
N VAL A 67 5.77 9.56 2.53
CA VAL A 67 4.85 8.50 2.10
C VAL A 67 4.55 7.55 3.26
N ILE A 68 3.30 7.48 3.68
CA ILE A 68 2.84 6.51 4.68
C ILE A 68 2.43 5.24 3.94
N ILE A 69 3.04 4.11 4.26
CA ILE A 69 2.76 2.82 3.61
C ILE A 69 2.00 1.95 4.59
N LEU A 70 0.75 1.64 4.27
CA LEU A 70 -0.09 0.73 5.05
C LEU A 70 -0.05 -0.64 4.38
N GLY A 71 0.39 -1.67 5.11
CA GLY A 71 0.44 -3.03 4.60
C GLY A 71 -0.12 -4.05 5.57
N VAL A 72 -0.57 -5.17 5.03
CA VAL A 72 -1.04 -6.32 5.81
C VAL A 72 0.13 -7.06 6.46
N ASN A 73 -0.10 -7.62 7.64
CA ASN A 73 0.79 -8.56 8.32
C ASN A 73 0.38 -10.00 8.00
N HIS A 74 0.99 -10.62 6.99
CA HIS A 74 0.73 -12.01 6.63
C HIS A 74 1.32 -13.01 7.64
N ARG A 75 2.24 -12.57 8.50
CA ARG A 75 2.94 -13.43 9.47
C ARG A 75 2.26 -13.50 10.83
N GLY A 76 1.49 -12.48 11.20
CA GLY A 76 0.74 -12.41 12.45
C GLY A 76 1.58 -12.16 13.71
N PHE A 77 2.84 -11.72 13.56
CA PHE A 77 3.71 -11.39 14.71
C PHE A 77 3.65 -9.90 15.04
N GLY A 78 3.91 -9.58 16.32
CA GLY A 78 4.07 -8.21 16.78
C GLY A 78 2.76 -7.46 17.05
N HIS A 79 2.85 -6.14 17.17
CA HIS A 79 1.75 -5.25 17.46
C HIS A 79 0.71 -5.22 16.32
N PRO A 80 -0.62 -5.17 16.60
CA PRO A 80 -1.64 -5.19 15.56
C PRO A 80 -1.64 -3.98 14.61
N TYR A 81 -1.07 -2.87 15.06
CA TYR A 81 -0.82 -1.65 14.31
C TYR A 81 0.62 -1.20 14.58
N ALA A 82 1.56 -1.88 13.94
CA ALA A 82 2.98 -1.71 14.18
C ALA A 82 3.57 -0.64 13.27
N VAL A 83 4.13 0.42 13.86
CA VAL A 83 4.93 1.41 13.15
C VAL A 83 6.38 0.98 13.21
N ASP A 84 7.06 0.91 12.07
CA ASP A 84 8.43 0.37 12.03
C ASP A 84 9.42 1.22 12.84
N GLY A 85 10.21 0.57 13.69
CA GLY A 85 11.17 1.21 14.59
C GLY A 85 12.57 1.42 14.02
N ASN A 86 12.85 0.96 12.79
CA ASN A 86 14.15 1.18 12.16
C ASN A 86 14.31 2.66 11.74
N ASP A 87 15.53 3.02 11.34
CA ASP A 87 15.84 4.34 10.80
C ASP A 87 15.74 4.38 9.27
N ALA A 88 15.91 3.23 8.61
CA ALA A 88 15.78 3.09 7.16
C ALA A 88 15.45 1.65 6.74
N TRP A 89 14.94 1.49 5.52
CA TRP A 89 14.76 0.21 4.84
C TRP A 89 15.72 0.14 3.64
N SER A 90 16.57 -0.88 3.61
CA SER A 90 17.53 -1.07 2.52
C SER A 90 16.87 -1.77 1.34
N THR A 91 17.10 -1.25 0.13
CA THR A 91 16.71 -1.87 -1.14
C THR A 91 17.91 -1.90 -2.09
N PRO A 92 17.83 -2.57 -3.25
CA PRO A 92 18.88 -2.50 -4.27
C PRO A 92 19.12 -1.08 -4.82
N LEU A 93 18.18 -0.14 -4.68
CA LEU A 93 18.35 1.25 -5.11
C LEU A 93 19.15 2.10 -4.10
N GLY A 94 19.19 1.65 -2.85
CA GLY A 94 19.77 2.38 -1.71
C GLY A 94 18.85 2.28 -0.49
N ASP A 95 19.20 3.00 0.57
CA ASP A 95 18.39 3.04 1.78
C ASP A 95 17.25 4.07 1.63
N ALA A 96 16.01 3.65 1.92
CA ALA A 96 14.85 4.52 2.06
C ALA A 96 14.74 4.95 3.52
N GLU A 97 14.87 6.25 3.80
CA GLU A 97 14.80 6.77 5.16
C GLU A 97 13.38 6.65 5.74
N ILE A 98 13.30 6.24 7.01
CA ILE A 98 12.04 6.32 7.77
C ILE A 98 11.88 7.73 8.33
N ASP A 99 10.67 8.29 8.24
CA ASP A 99 10.34 9.54 8.92
C ASP A 99 10.19 9.33 10.43
N THR A 100 11.33 9.31 11.13
CA THR A 100 11.41 9.04 12.57
C THR A 100 10.66 10.09 13.39
N ASN A 101 10.64 11.35 12.95
CA ASN A 101 9.89 12.41 13.62
C ASN A 101 8.38 12.17 13.52
N LEU A 102 7.91 11.80 12.33
CA LEU A 102 6.49 11.51 12.10
C LEU A 102 6.04 10.26 12.85
N ARG A 103 6.88 9.21 12.90
CA ARG A 103 6.65 8.02 13.75
C ARG A 103 6.47 8.39 15.21
N GLU A 104 7.40 9.18 15.77
CA GLU A 104 7.37 9.55 17.19
C GLU A 104 6.10 10.31 17.54
N LYS A 105 5.68 11.23 16.68
CA LYS A 105 4.42 11.98 16.85
C LYS A 105 3.19 11.08 16.75
N LEU A 106 3.16 10.16 15.77
CA LEU A 106 2.05 9.22 15.64
C LEU A 106 1.90 8.38 16.90
N VAL A 107 2.97 7.76 17.37
CA VAL A 107 2.92 6.85 18.52
C VAL A 107 2.69 7.60 19.84
N ALA A 108 3.20 8.82 20.00
CA ALA A 108 2.99 9.60 21.23
C ALA A 108 1.51 9.95 21.47
N ASP A 109 0.77 10.26 20.42
CA ASP A 109 -0.64 10.70 20.51
C ASP A 109 -1.65 9.59 20.20
N SER A 110 -1.16 8.38 19.90
CA SER A 110 -2.01 7.25 19.50
C SER A 110 -2.42 6.37 20.66
N LYS A 111 -3.63 5.81 20.56
CA LYS A 111 -4.08 4.72 21.43
C LYS A 111 -3.90 3.34 20.81
N ILE A 112 -3.62 3.27 19.51
CA ILE A 112 -3.59 2.01 18.76
C ILE A 112 -2.25 1.74 18.07
N PHE A 113 -1.47 2.75 17.71
CA PHE A 113 -0.18 2.59 17.04
C PHE A 113 0.93 2.43 18.08
N ALA A 114 1.82 1.47 17.85
CA ALA A 114 3.01 1.28 18.67
C ALA A 114 4.23 1.04 17.79
N VAL A 115 5.41 1.45 18.28
CA VAL A 115 6.66 1.12 17.61
C VAL A 115 6.94 -0.37 17.77
N ASP A 116 7.02 -1.09 16.66
CA ASP A 116 7.37 -2.51 16.64
C ASP A 116 7.94 -2.93 15.27
N SER A 117 9.25 -3.14 15.21
CA SER A 117 9.91 -3.62 13.99
C SER A 117 9.74 -5.13 13.75
N THR A 118 9.29 -5.91 14.74
CA THR A 118 9.16 -7.37 14.59
C THR A 118 8.06 -7.74 13.63
N ALA A 119 6.93 -7.02 13.66
CA ALA A 119 5.78 -7.23 12.77
C ALA A 119 6.14 -7.10 11.28
N GLY A 120 6.95 -6.09 10.92
CA GLY A 120 7.36 -5.81 9.54
C GLY A 120 8.65 -6.51 9.09
N SER A 121 9.38 -7.17 10.00
CA SER A 121 10.75 -7.65 9.77
C SER A 121 10.91 -8.68 8.64
N SER A 122 9.85 -9.43 8.32
CA SER A 122 9.81 -10.41 7.21
C SER A 122 8.53 -10.30 6.39
N GLU A 123 7.87 -9.13 6.48
CA GLU A 123 6.66 -8.82 5.72
C GLU A 123 7.04 -8.18 4.39
N HIS A 124 6.35 -8.57 3.32
CA HIS A 124 6.66 -8.15 1.95
C HIS A 124 5.69 -7.08 1.43
N SER A 125 4.45 -7.04 1.95
CA SER A 125 3.39 -6.17 1.43
C SER A 125 3.80 -4.69 1.36
N LEU A 126 4.56 -4.21 2.34
CA LEU A 126 5.09 -2.84 2.35
C LEU A 126 6.36 -2.70 1.51
N GLU A 127 7.27 -3.68 1.57
CA GLU A 127 8.60 -3.61 0.96
C GLU A 127 8.53 -3.45 -0.55
N VAL A 128 7.62 -4.16 -1.21
CA VAL A 128 7.49 -4.13 -2.68
C VAL A 128 7.02 -2.78 -3.22
N GLN A 129 6.46 -1.91 -2.37
CA GLN A 129 6.09 -0.54 -2.73
C GLN A 129 7.29 0.42 -2.72
N VAL A 130 8.32 0.12 -1.90
CA VAL A 130 9.44 1.03 -1.63
C VAL A 130 10.27 1.35 -2.88
N PRO A 131 10.60 0.40 -3.78
CA PRO A 131 11.36 0.72 -4.99
C PRO A 131 10.64 1.70 -5.92
N PHE A 132 9.32 1.62 -6.06
CA PHE A 132 8.53 2.60 -6.84
C PHE A 132 8.65 4.00 -6.26
N ILE A 133 8.53 4.12 -4.93
CA ILE A 133 8.65 5.39 -4.22
C ILE A 133 10.05 5.98 -4.41
N GLN A 134 11.10 5.19 -4.16
CA GLN A 134 12.50 5.63 -4.32
C GLN A 134 12.84 6.03 -5.75
N TYR A 135 12.33 5.31 -6.74
CA TYR A 135 12.61 5.60 -8.14
C TYR A 135 11.97 6.91 -8.60
N ILE A 136 10.75 7.21 -8.12
CA ILE A 136 10.03 8.43 -8.50
C ILE A 136 10.50 9.64 -7.69
N ASN A 137 10.74 9.47 -6.40
CA ASN A 137 11.23 10.50 -5.50
C ASN A 137 12.30 9.92 -4.55
N PRO A 138 13.59 10.02 -4.91
CA PRO A 138 14.69 9.48 -4.10
C PRO A 138 14.83 10.12 -2.72
N ASP A 139 14.30 11.33 -2.53
CA ASP A 139 14.37 12.09 -1.27
C ASP A 139 13.15 11.82 -0.37
N ALA A 140 12.17 11.02 -0.82
CA ALA A 140 10.98 10.70 -0.04
C ALA A 140 11.32 9.85 1.18
N LYS A 141 10.80 10.26 2.34
CA LYS A 141 10.81 9.45 3.56
C LYS A 141 9.56 8.59 3.63
N ILE A 142 9.73 7.37 4.13
CA ILE A 142 8.62 6.43 4.30
C ILE A 142 8.20 6.35 5.77
N LEU A 143 6.93 6.06 6.02
CA LEU A 143 6.42 5.65 7.33
C LEU A 143 5.69 4.31 7.18
N PRO A 144 6.40 3.18 7.34
CA PRO A 144 5.81 1.85 7.20
C PRO A 144 4.95 1.50 8.42
N ILE A 145 3.70 1.10 8.17
CA ILE A 145 2.74 0.67 9.19
C ILE A 145 2.15 -0.69 8.80
N THR A 146 2.46 -1.70 9.60
CA THR A 146 1.98 -3.07 9.43
C THR A 146 0.70 -3.28 10.24
N ILE A 147 -0.34 -3.83 9.60
CA ILE A 147 -1.68 -3.98 10.16
C ILE A 147 -2.08 -5.46 10.18
N SER A 148 -2.42 -5.99 11.35
CA SER A 148 -2.96 -7.35 11.53
C SER A 148 -4.34 -7.38 12.19
N SER A 149 -4.80 -6.24 12.74
CA SER A 149 -6.14 -6.14 13.33
C SER A 149 -7.25 -6.19 12.26
N HIS A 150 -8.38 -6.76 12.64
CA HIS A 150 -9.59 -6.88 11.85
C HIS A 150 -10.79 -6.23 12.57
N ASP A 151 -10.54 -5.21 13.39
CA ASP A 151 -11.60 -4.41 14.02
C ASP A 151 -11.89 -3.15 13.18
N ALA A 152 -13.10 -3.07 12.62
CA ALA A 152 -13.50 -1.97 11.75
C ALA A 152 -13.48 -0.61 12.47
N ASN A 153 -13.81 -0.55 13.75
CA ASN A 153 -13.81 0.70 14.52
C ASN A 153 -12.36 1.16 14.76
N GLU A 154 -11.48 0.27 15.16
CA GLU A 154 -10.05 0.59 15.34
C GLU A 154 -9.39 1.02 14.02
N LEU A 155 -9.74 0.40 12.89
CA LEU A 155 -9.24 0.80 11.56
C LEU A 155 -9.69 2.22 11.19
N ILE A 156 -10.96 2.54 11.44
CA ILE A 156 -11.52 3.87 11.20
C ILE A 156 -10.84 4.91 12.10
N GLU A 157 -10.73 4.65 13.40
CA GLU A 157 -10.05 5.54 14.35
C GLU A 157 -8.57 5.72 13.99
N GLY A 158 -7.88 4.66 13.59
CA GLY A 158 -6.50 4.73 13.09
C GLY A 158 -6.35 5.60 11.86
N GLY A 159 -7.32 5.53 10.92
CA GLY A 159 -7.36 6.42 9.78
C GLY A 159 -7.50 7.89 10.19
N LYS A 160 -8.34 8.19 11.18
CA LYS A 160 -8.49 9.56 11.72
C LYS A 160 -7.22 10.05 12.40
N GLU A 161 -6.52 9.19 13.15
CA GLU A 161 -5.23 9.52 13.76
C GLU A 161 -4.17 9.83 12.69
N ILE A 162 -4.10 9.04 11.60
CA ILE A 162 -3.23 9.32 10.45
C ILE A 162 -3.60 10.64 9.77
N ALA A 163 -4.89 10.93 9.57
CA ALA A 163 -5.34 12.19 8.97
C ALA A 163 -4.92 13.40 9.82
N ARG A 164 -5.07 13.32 11.15
CA ARG A 164 -4.61 14.36 12.08
C ARG A 164 -3.10 14.56 11.99
N LEU A 165 -2.35 13.46 12.03
CA LEU A 165 -0.89 13.45 11.89
C LEU A 165 -0.44 14.20 10.62
N ILE A 166 -1.04 13.86 9.47
CA ILE A 166 -0.75 14.48 8.17
C ILE A 166 -1.06 15.98 8.19
N LYS A 167 -2.25 16.39 8.65
CA LYS A 167 -2.66 17.80 8.70
C LYS A 167 -1.70 18.68 9.49
N GLU A 168 -1.20 18.16 10.61
CA GLU A 168 -0.39 18.94 11.55
C GLU A 168 1.11 18.91 11.21
N ASN A 169 1.60 17.81 10.63
CA ASN A 169 3.05 17.55 10.59
C ASN A 169 3.60 17.22 9.20
N ALA A 170 2.78 16.75 8.27
CA ALA A 170 3.21 16.42 6.91
C ALA A 170 2.13 16.76 5.85
N PRO A 171 1.72 18.04 5.71
CA PRO A 171 0.69 18.40 4.75
C PRO A 171 1.06 17.97 3.33
N GLY A 172 0.18 17.20 2.70
CA GLY A 172 0.41 16.66 1.36
C GLY A 172 1.17 15.33 1.31
N ALA A 173 1.37 14.65 2.44
CA ALA A 173 1.84 13.28 2.46
C ALA A 173 0.89 12.35 1.68
N LEU A 174 1.47 11.32 1.05
CA LEU A 174 0.74 10.28 0.32
C LEU A 174 0.50 9.08 1.23
N ILE A 175 -0.69 8.50 1.20
CA ILE A 175 -0.98 7.22 1.86
C ILE A 175 -1.05 6.10 0.81
N VAL A 176 -0.12 5.16 0.85
CA VAL A 176 -0.15 3.97 0.00
C VAL A 176 -0.80 2.82 0.78
N ALA A 177 -1.95 2.35 0.34
CA ALA A 177 -2.59 1.13 0.83
C ALA A 177 -2.17 -0.06 -0.04
N SER A 178 -1.35 -0.93 0.51
CA SER A 178 -0.83 -2.10 -0.19
C SER A 178 -1.85 -3.25 -0.17
N SER A 179 -2.36 -3.64 -1.34
CA SER A 179 -3.38 -4.69 -1.48
C SER A 179 -3.37 -5.36 -2.85
N ASP A 180 -3.31 -6.69 -2.85
CA ASP A 180 -3.89 -7.51 -3.91
C ASP A 180 -5.40 -7.70 -3.67
N MET A 181 -6.13 -8.12 -4.69
CA MET A 181 -7.59 -8.34 -4.66
C MET A 181 -7.92 -9.83 -4.45
N SER A 182 -8.82 -10.43 -5.23
CA SER A 182 -9.15 -11.85 -5.08
C SER A 182 -7.99 -12.78 -5.43
N HIS A 183 -7.89 -13.90 -4.70
CA HIS A 183 -6.85 -14.92 -4.82
C HIS A 183 -7.43 -16.30 -5.15
N TYR A 184 -6.75 -17.02 -6.05
CA TYR A 184 -6.88 -18.45 -6.36
C TYR A 184 -8.31 -18.90 -6.77
N ILE A 185 -8.99 -18.02 -7.50
CA ILE A 185 -10.26 -18.31 -8.19
C ILE A 185 -10.14 -17.93 -9.66
N ASP A 186 -11.09 -18.34 -10.49
CA ASP A 186 -11.08 -17.98 -11.91
C ASP A 186 -11.27 -16.47 -12.11
N ALA A 187 -10.74 -15.94 -13.21
CA ALA A 187 -10.68 -14.50 -13.46
C ALA A 187 -12.06 -13.83 -13.58
N GLU A 188 -13.07 -14.54 -14.10
CA GLU A 188 -14.44 -14.01 -14.18
C GLU A 188 -15.06 -13.89 -12.79
N THR A 189 -14.93 -14.93 -11.97
CA THR A 189 -15.38 -14.90 -10.57
C THR A 189 -14.65 -13.84 -9.76
N ALA A 190 -13.32 -13.72 -9.91
CA ALA A 190 -12.53 -12.66 -9.27
C ALA A 190 -13.07 -11.28 -9.62
N LYS A 191 -13.28 -10.99 -10.91
CA LYS A 191 -13.83 -9.71 -11.36
C LYS A 191 -15.19 -9.41 -10.75
N VAL A 192 -16.10 -10.39 -10.68
CA VAL A 192 -17.42 -10.20 -10.07
C VAL A 192 -17.31 -9.91 -8.57
N GLN A 193 -16.45 -10.62 -7.84
CA GLN A 193 -16.25 -10.40 -6.40
C GLN A 193 -15.58 -9.06 -6.13
N ASP A 194 -14.47 -8.78 -6.82
CA ASP A 194 -13.65 -7.59 -6.63
C ASP A 194 -14.42 -6.31 -6.97
N ASN A 195 -15.31 -6.34 -7.98
CA ASN A 195 -16.18 -5.20 -8.28
C ASN A 195 -17.03 -4.77 -7.08
N LYS A 196 -17.48 -5.69 -6.23
CA LYS A 196 -18.24 -5.35 -5.02
C LYS A 196 -17.40 -4.55 -4.01
N ALA A 197 -16.11 -4.89 -3.88
CA ALA A 197 -15.17 -4.15 -3.04
C ALA A 197 -14.80 -2.81 -3.69
N ILE A 198 -14.48 -2.81 -4.98
CA ILE A 198 -14.15 -1.63 -5.78
C ILE A 198 -15.25 -0.58 -5.71
N GLU A 199 -16.53 -0.97 -5.81
CA GLU A 199 -17.68 -0.05 -5.68
C GLU A 199 -17.67 0.70 -4.33
N LYS A 200 -17.26 0.03 -3.26
CA LYS A 200 -17.15 0.66 -1.93
C LYS A 200 -15.99 1.63 -1.82
N ILE A 201 -14.87 1.32 -2.48
CA ILE A 201 -13.72 2.23 -2.55
C ILE A 201 -14.09 3.45 -3.41
N LEU A 202 -14.74 3.25 -4.56
CA LEU A 202 -15.22 4.32 -5.45
C LEU A 202 -16.20 5.26 -4.74
N SER A 203 -17.05 4.73 -3.86
CA SER A 203 -17.98 5.54 -3.06
C SER A 203 -17.37 6.11 -1.77
N LEU A 204 -16.06 5.94 -1.55
CA LEU A 204 -15.36 6.34 -0.33
C LEU A 204 -16.04 5.83 0.96
N ASP A 205 -16.43 4.55 0.96
CA ASP A 205 -17.20 3.91 2.04
C ASP A 205 -16.31 2.91 2.81
N PRO A 206 -15.48 3.36 3.79
CA PRO A 206 -14.55 2.48 4.50
C PRO A 206 -15.27 1.35 5.26
N GLY A 207 -16.35 1.68 5.97
CA GLY A 207 -17.14 0.69 6.70
C GLY A 207 -17.84 -0.30 5.75
N GLY A 208 -18.36 0.19 4.63
CA GLY A 208 -18.95 -0.65 3.59
C GLY A 208 -17.94 -1.59 2.93
N LEU A 209 -16.71 -1.12 2.67
CA LEU A 209 -15.62 -1.96 2.14
C LEU A 209 -15.32 -3.11 3.09
N PHE A 210 -15.04 -2.80 4.36
CA PHE A 210 -14.75 -3.81 5.36
C PHE A 210 -15.88 -4.85 5.46
N ASN A 211 -17.13 -4.37 5.52
CA ASN A 211 -18.30 -5.23 5.66
C ASN A 211 -18.56 -6.10 4.42
N ILE A 212 -18.43 -5.56 3.20
CA ILE A 212 -18.72 -6.33 1.98
C ILE A 212 -17.68 -7.41 1.76
N VAL A 213 -16.40 -7.12 2.00
CA VAL A 213 -15.31 -8.09 1.89
C VAL A 213 -15.52 -9.24 2.87
N ALA A 214 -15.83 -8.94 4.13
CA ALA A 214 -16.11 -9.96 5.15
C ALA A 214 -17.37 -10.78 4.82
N LYS A 215 -18.45 -10.11 4.43
CA LYS A 215 -19.75 -10.75 4.14
C LYS A 215 -19.66 -11.71 2.96
N GLU A 216 -19.04 -11.27 1.87
CA GLU A 216 -18.95 -12.03 0.62
C GLU A 216 -17.72 -12.94 0.59
N ARG A 217 -16.88 -12.92 1.64
CA ARG A 217 -15.63 -13.68 1.77
C ARG A 217 -14.67 -13.43 0.60
N ILE A 218 -14.57 -12.18 0.17
CA ILE A 218 -13.63 -11.75 -0.87
C ILE A 218 -12.22 -11.89 -0.28
N SER A 219 -11.31 -12.55 -1.00
CA SER A 219 -9.96 -12.83 -0.50
C SER A 219 -8.98 -11.64 -0.64
N MET A 220 -9.48 -10.41 -0.71
CA MET A 220 -8.69 -9.18 -0.73
C MET A 220 -7.80 -9.08 0.51
N CYS A 221 -6.49 -9.15 0.33
CA CYS A 221 -5.53 -9.21 1.45
C CYS A 221 -5.36 -7.86 2.18
N GLY A 222 -5.48 -6.75 1.46
CA GLY A 222 -5.28 -5.40 1.99
C GLY A 222 -6.57 -4.68 2.35
N VAL A 223 -7.65 -5.39 2.70
CA VAL A 223 -8.93 -4.77 3.14
C VAL A 223 -8.73 -3.85 4.35
N CYS A 224 -7.92 -4.27 5.33
CA CYS A 224 -7.65 -3.47 6.53
C CYS A 224 -6.84 -2.19 6.22
N PRO A 225 -5.66 -2.27 5.55
CA PRO A 225 -4.94 -1.09 5.05
C PRO A 225 -5.80 -0.13 4.23
N THR A 226 -6.61 -0.67 3.31
CA THR A 226 -7.47 0.15 2.43
C THR A 226 -8.59 0.83 3.22
N THR A 227 -9.22 0.13 4.17
CA THR A 227 -10.24 0.70 5.06
C THR A 227 -9.67 1.86 5.87
N MET A 228 -8.48 1.68 6.45
CA MET A 228 -7.80 2.73 7.22
C MET A 228 -7.42 3.93 6.34
N MET A 229 -6.88 3.69 5.14
CA MET A 229 -6.56 4.76 4.18
C MET A 229 -7.81 5.54 3.77
N LEU A 230 -8.92 4.88 3.44
CA LEU A 230 -10.17 5.55 3.07
C LEU A 230 -10.70 6.43 4.21
N SER A 231 -10.63 5.93 5.45
CA SER A 231 -11.01 6.73 6.63
C SER A 231 -10.12 7.96 6.78
N ALA A 232 -8.81 7.82 6.62
CA ALA A 232 -7.88 8.95 6.65
C ALA A 232 -8.16 9.94 5.51
N ALA A 233 -8.42 9.44 4.30
CA ALA A 233 -8.64 10.24 3.12
C ALA A 233 -9.91 11.10 3.23
N LEU A 234 -11.00 10.54 3.75
CA LEU A 234 -12.23 11.30 4.03
C LEU A 234 -11.97 12.48 4.98
N ASP A 235 -11.26 12.25 6.08
CA ASP A 235 -10.92 13.31 7.03
C ASP A 235 -9.96 14.35 6.41
N LEU A 236 -9.12 13.95 5.46
CA LEU A 236 -8.26 14.84 4.68
C LEU A 236 -9.01 15.59 3.56
N GLY A 237 -10.29 15.31 3.36
CA GLY A 237 -11.15 16.01 2.42
C GLY A 237 -11.30 15.35 1.06
N ALA A 238 -11.04 14.03 0.96
CA ALA A 238 -11.23 13.28 -0.27
C ALA A 238 -12.67 13.41 -0.80
N GLN A 239 -12.78 13.58 -2.13
CA GLN A 239 -14.04 13.78 -2.84
C GLN A 239 -14.31 12.69 -3.86
N LYS A 240 -13.28 12.01 -4.36
CA LYS A 240 -13.45 10.94 -5.36
C LYS A 240 -12.35 9.89 -5.29
N ALA A 241 -12.65 8.71 -5.81
CA ALA A 241 -11.66 7.71 -6.17
C ALA A 241 -11.79 7.34 -7.66
N GLU A 242 -10.67 6.93 -8.27
CA GLU A 242 -10.56 6.67 -9.71
C GLU A 242 -9.73 5.40 -9.94
N ILE A 243 -10.30 4.41 -10.62
CA ILE A 243 -9.56 3.22 -11.04
C ILE A 243 -8.51 3.65 -12.06
N ILE A 244 -7.25 3.32 -11.80
CA ILE A 244 -6.15 3.52 -12.73
C ILE A 244 -5.96 2.28 -13.58
N ASP A 245 -5.92 1.11 -12.94
CA ASP A 245 -5.83 -0.17 -13.65
C ASP A 245 -6.49 -1.29 -12.82
N TYR A 246 -7.01 -2.29 -13.52
CA TYR A 246 -7.49 -3.53 -12.92
C TYR A 246 -7.10 -4.69 -13.83
N THR A 247 -6.34 -5.63 -13.31
CA THR A 247 -5.80 -6.76 -14.06
C THR A 247 -5.66 -7.99 -13.15
N ASN A 248 -5.05 -9.07 -13.63
CA ASN A 248 -4.80 -10.26 -12.86
C ASN A 248 -3.58 -11.04 -13.38
N SER A 249 -3.07 -11.97 -12.58
CA SER A 249 -1.90 -12.80 -12.92
C SER A 249 -2.04 -13.60 -14.22
N GLY A 250 -3.27 -13.91 -14.63
CA GLY A 250 -3.58 -14.66 -15.85
C GLY A 250 -3.13 -13.94 -17.13
N GLU A 251 -3.07 -12.61 -17.12
CA GLU A 251 -2.52 -11.81 -18.24
C GLU A 251 -1.04 -12.11 -18.49
N VAL A 252 -0.31 -12.55 -17.47
CA VAL A 252 1.12 -12.89 -17.56
C VAL A 252 1.32 -14.40 -17.72
N SER A 253 0.60 -15.21 -16.94
CA SER A 253 0.77 -16.67 -16.94
C SER A 253 0.04 -17.39 -18.07
N GLY A 254 -1.00 -16.78 -18.65
CA GLY A 254 -1.96 -17.42 -19.54
C GLY A 254 -2.96 -18.35 -18.84
N ASP A 255 -2.88 -18.51 -17.51
CA ASP A 255 -3.81 -19.31 -16.71
C ASP A 255 -4.84 -18.42 -16.02
N TYR A 256 -6.08 -18.50 -16.49
CA TYR A 256 -7.22 -17.74 -15.98
C TYR A 256 -8.11 -18.53 -15.01
N HIS A 257 -7.76 -19.78 -14.68
CA HIS A 257 -8.56 -20.63 -13.79
C HIS A 257 -8.23 -20.41 -12.30
N GLN A 258 -7.03 -19.93 -11.99
CA GLN A 258 -6.61 -19.58 -10.63
C GLN A 258 -5.72 -18.35 -10.68
N VAL A 259 -6.32 -17.18 -10.49
CA VAL A 259 -5.62 -15.90 -10.60
C VAL A 259 -5.46 -15.21 -9.25
N VAL A 260 -4.50 -14.30 -9.17
CA VAL A 260 -4.51 -13.20 -8.20
C VAL A 260 -4.85 -11.94 -8.97
N ALA A 261 -5.88 -11.21 -8.52
CA ALA A 261 -6.30 -9.97 -9.15
C ALA A 261 -5.60 -8.75 -8.51
N TYR A 262 -5.38 -7.72 -9.33
CA TYR A 262 -4.60 -6.54 -8.98
C TYR A 262 -5.38 -5.28 -9.31
N LEU A 263 -5.42 -4.34 -8.36
CA LEU A 263 -6.06 -3.05 -8.51
C LEU A 263 -5.05 -1.94 -8.24
N SER A 264 -4.98 -0.97 -9.14
CA SER A 264 -4.42 0.34 -8.85
C SER A 264 -5.52 1.38 -8.88
N MET A 265 -5.64 2.17 -7.82
CA MET A 265 -6.68 3.18 -7.68
C MET A 265 -6.18 4.38 -6.89
N ALA A 266 -6.48 5.58 -7.38
CA ALA A 266 -6.14 6.84 -6.69
C ALA A 266 -7.37 7.43 -5.97
N VAL A 267 -7.13 8.03 -4.82
CA VAL A 267 -8.12 8.77 -4.00
C VAL A 267 -7.69 10.23 -3.92
N TYR A 268 -8.59 11.15 -4.29
CA TYR A 268 -8.35 12.59 -4.42
C TYR A 268 -9.20 13.38 -3.44
#